data_AF-A0A2E3MUV3-F1
#
_entry.id   AF-A0A2E3MUV3-F1
#
_cell.length_a   1.000
_cell.length_b   1.000
_cell.length_c   1.000
_cell.angle_alpha   90.00
_cell.angle_beta   90.00
_cell.angle_gamma   90.00
#
_symmetry.space_group_name_H-M   'P 1'
#
loop_
_entity.id
_entity.type
_entity.pdbx_description
1 polymer ?
#
loop_
_entity_poly.entity_id
_entity_poly.type
_entity_poly.pdbx_seq_one_letter_code
_entity_poly.pdbx_strand_id
1 'polypeptide(L)'
;MRWYREPLLHFICLGGLVFLYHEVRRPTPLPAERPIVISQDDVNQLRSTWQNEQGQPIQPEKLNGLVEQMVREEILFREAVKVGLEQTDPIIRRQLIASMKSLLLEFAGQSEPSDEELRVFLERPGNGYSGALREEDWDRLRPRLREDWLRESKQRALEEILISYRRDYDVILPASLAPLLEVTP
;
A
#
# COMPACT_ATOMS: atom_id res chain seq x y z
N MET A 1 -48.89 17.86 12.48
CA MET A 1 -47.89 17.54 11.45
C MET A 1 -48.45 16.48 10.53
N ARG A 2 -48.54 16.75 9.22
CA ARG A 2 -49.29 15.93 8.24
C ARG A 2 -48.40 15.23 7.21
N TRP A 3 -47.12 15.02 7.53
CA TRP A 3 -46.14 14.38 6.63
C TRP A 3 -46.41 12.89 6.34
N TYR A 4 -47.15 12.19 7.19
CA TYR A 4 -47.45 10.75 7.00
C TYR A 4 -48.57 10.43 5.99
N ARG A 5 -49.16 11.43 5.31
CA ARG A 5 -50.27 11.22 4.36
C ARG A 5 -49.95 11.54 2.91
N GLU A 6 -48.72 11.91 2.60
CA GLU A 6 -48.35 12.18 1.21
C GLU A 6 -47.82 10.88 0.57
N PRO A 7 -48.56 10.31 -0.41
CA PRO A 7 -48.12 9.08 -1.09
C PRO A 7 -46.80 9.29 -1.84
N LEU A 8 -46.47 10.53 -2.21
CA LEU A 8 -45.23 10.89 -2.87
C LEU A 8 -43.99 10.67 -1.98
N LEU A 9 -44.07 11.02 -0.69
CA LEU A 9 -42.97 10.82 0.26
C LEU A 9 -42.69 9.34 0.49
N HIS A 10 -43.73 8.51 0.54
CA HIS A 10 -43.58 7.07 0.64
C HIS A 10 -42.90 6.49 -0.59
N PHE A 11 -43.28 6.95 -1.79
CA PHE A 11 -42.64 6.53 -3.04
C PHE A 11 -41.16 6.92 -3.08
N ILE A 12 -40.81 8.14 -2.66
CA ILE A 12 -39.41 8.60 -2.61
C ILE A 12 -38.61 7.83 -1.56
N CYS A 13 -39.16 7.64 -0.36
CA CYS A 13 -38.49 6.86 0.69
C CYS A 13 -38.28 5.42 0.26
N LEU A 14 -39.27 4.79 -0.35
CA LEU A 14 -39.21 3.38 -0.77
C LEU A 14 -38.30 3.21 -1.99
N GLY A 15 -38.37 4.14 -2.95
CA GLY A 15 -37.41 4.21 -4.07
C GLY A 15 -35.98 4.46 -3.60
N GLY A 16 -35.80 5.36 -2.62
CA GLY A 16 -34.51 5.61 -1.98
C GLY A 16 -33.97 4.39 -1.25
N LEU A 17 -34.82 3.66 -0.51
CA LEU A 17 -34.46 2.42 0.17
C LEU A 17 -34.03 1.32 -0.81
N VAL A 18 -34.78 1.15 -1.91
CA VAL A 18 -34.44 0.20 -2.98
C VAL A 18 -33.13 0.59 -3.66
N PHE A 19 -32.93 1.88 -3.94
CA PHE A 19 -31.71 2.39 -4.54
C PHE A 19 -30.50 2.17 -3.63
N LEU A 20 -30.62 2.48 -2.33
CA LEU A 20 -29.55 2.36 -1.35
C LEU A 20 -29.21 0.88 -1.09
N TYR A 21 -30.22 0.02 -1.06
CA TYR A 21 -30.05 -1.44 -1.00
C TYR A 21 -29.32 -1.98 -2.24
N HIS A 22 -29.68 -1.49 -3.42
CA HIS A 22 -29.05 -1.89 -4.67
C HIS A 22 -27.60 -1.38 -4.76
N GLU A 23 -27.33 -0.16 -4.27
CA GLU A 23 -26.00 0.43 -4.33
C GLU A 23 -25.03 -0.24 -3.34
N VAL A 24 -25.47 -0.57 -2.13
CA VAL A 24 -24.66 -1.32 -1.14
C VAL A 24 -24.32 -2.74 -1.61
N ARG A 25 -25.14 -3.31 -2.51
CA ARG A 25 -24.95 -4.65 -3.06
C ARG A 25 -24.34 -4.68 -4.45
N ARG A 26 -24.13 -3.52 -5.08
CA ARG A 26 -23.45 -3.47 -6.37
C ARG A 26 -21.99 -3.83 -6.14
N PRO A 27 -21.49 -4.95 -6.70
CA PRO A 27 -20.05 -5.11 -6.80
C PRO A 27 -19.54 -3.93 -7.62
N THR A 28 -18.52 -3.23 -7.12
CA THR A 28 -17.78 -2.27 -7.93
C THR A 28 -17.44 -2.98 -9.24
N PRO A 29 -17.86 -2.46 -10.41
CA PRO A 29 -17.67 -3.19 -11.66
C PRO A 29 -16.19 -3.50 -11.79
N LEU A 30 -15.88 -4.78 -11.95
CA LEU A 30 -14.52 -5.26 -12.02
C LEU A 30 -13.79 -4.49 -13.14
N PRO A 31 -12.49 -4.23 -13.00
CA PRO A 31 -11.71 -3.54 -14.03
C PRO A 31 -11.93 -4.09 -15.45
N ALA A 32 -12.26 -5.39 -15.57
CA ALA A 32 -12.60 -6.09 -16.80
C ALA A 32 -13.80 -5.53 -17.59
N GLU A 33 -14.75 -4.83 -16.97
CA GLU A 33 -15.99 -4.39 -17.63
C GLU A 33 -15.93 -2.98 -18.23
N ARG A 34 -14.86 -2.22 -17.95
CA ARG A 34 -14.68 -0.85 -18.46
C ARG A 34 -13.95 -0.86 -19.81
N PRO A 35 -14.08 0.15 -20.67
CA PRO A 35 -13.19 0.27 -21.83
C PRO A 35 -11.72 0.44 -21.37
N ILE A 36 -10.78 -0.06 -22.18
CA ILE A 36 -9.35 0.26 -22.02
C ILE A 36 -9.15 1.62 -22.66
N VAL A 37 -8.83 2.61 -21.83
CA VAL A 37 -8.57 3.99 -22.26
C VAL A 37 -7.08 4.23 -22.09
N ILE A 38 -6.35 4.28 -23.19
CA ILE A 38 -4.97 4.77 -23.21
C ILE A 38 -5.01 6.27 -23.47
N SER A 39 -4.68 7.06 -22.46
CA SER A 39 -4.68 8.51 -22.53
C SER A 39 -3.42 9.06 -23.18
N GLN A 40 -3.44 10.34 -23.58
CA GLN A 40 -2.25 11.01 -24.07
C GLN A 40 -1.17 11.14 -22.98
N ASP A 41 -1.58 11.22 -21.71
CA ASP A 41 -0.68 11.29 -20.57
C ASP A 41 0.08 9.98 -20.37
N ASP A 42 -0.58 8.82 -20.55
CA ASP A 42 0.08 7.50 -20.51
C ASP A 42 1.18 7.40 -21.58
N VAL A 43 0.88 7.88 -22.79
CA VAL A 43 1.85 7.90 -23.90
C VAL A 43 3.00 8.87 -23.61
N ASN A 44 2.73 10.01 -22.98
CA ASN A 44 3.76 10.97 -22.60
C ASN A 44 4.65 10.41 -21.50
N GLN A 45 4.07 9.77 -20.49
CA GLN A 45 4.81 9.09 -19.43
C GLN A 45 5.69 7.97 -20.02
N LEU A 46 5.16 7.15 -20.93
CA LEU A 46 5.93 6.13 -21.63
C LEU A 46 7.15 6.72 -22.36
N ARG A 47 6.97 7.84 -23.07
CA ARG A 47 8.08 8.55 -23.73
C ARG A 47 9.11 9.07 -22.74
N SER A 48 8.66 9.68 -21.64
CA SER A 48 9.55 10.21 -20.60
C SER A 48 10.36 9.11 -19.92
N THR A 49 9.71 8.03 -19.50
CA THR A 49 10.39 6.88 -18.88
C THR A 49 11.41 6.26 -19.83
N TRP A 50 11.03 6.02 -21.09
CA TRP A 50 11.93 5.48 -22.10
C TRP A 50 13.15 6.38 -22.32
N GLN A 51 12.93 7.70 -22.44
CA GLN A 51 14.02 8.65 -22.62
C GLN A 51 14.97 8.67 -21.41
N ASN A 52 14.43 8.59 -20.19
CA ASN A 52 15.23 8.53 -18.97
C ASN A 52 16.07 7.25 -18.88
N GLU A 53 15.51 6.11 -19.29
CA GLU A 53 16.19 4.81 -19.22
C GLU A 53 17.20 4.58 -20.36
N GLN A 54 16.85 5.00 -21.58
CA GLN A 54 17.61 4.70 -22.80
C GLN A 54 18.44 5.88 -23.30
N GLY A 55 18.24 7.08 -22.73
CA GLY A 55 18.94 8.31 -23.13
C GLY A 55 18.53 8.85 -24.51
N GLN A 56 17.50 8.29 -25.15
CA GLN A 56 17.06 8.65 -26.49
C GLN A 56 15.54 8.55 -26.65
N PRO A 57 14.91 9.36 -27.53
CA PRO A 57 13.47 9.33 -27.73
C PRO A 57 12.99 8.05 -28.45
N ILE A 58 11.72 7.68 -28.22
CA ILE A 58 11.07 6.57 -28.93
C ILE A 58 10.88 6.94 -30.40
N GLN A 59 11.34 6.09 -31.31
CA GLN A 59 11.08 6.24 -32.75
C GLN A 59 9.58 6.11 -33.04
N PRO A 60 8.99 6.97 -33.89
CA PRO A 60 7.55 6.96 -34.18
C PRO A 60 7.01 5.59 -34.59
N GLU A 61 7.78 4.83 -35.35
CA GLU A 61 7.43 3.51 -35.87
C GLU A 61 7.36 2.47 -34.74
N LYS A 62 8.19 2.64 -33.69
CA LYS A 62 8.22 1.75 -32.52
C LYS A 62 7.12 2.06 -31.53
N LEU A 63 6.64 3.30 -31.49
CA LEU A 63 5.64 3.76 -30.52
C LEU A 63 4.36 2.93 -30.60
N ASN A 64 3.87 2.65 -31.81
CA ASN A 64 2.66 1.84 -32.00
C ASN A 64 2.79 0.44 -31.38
N GLY A 65 3.95 -0.19 -31.53
CA GLY A 65 4.21 -1.51 -30.94
C GLY A 65 4.23 -1.50 -29.41
N LEU A 66 4.74 -0.42 -28.81
CA LEU A 66 4.76 -0.24 -27.35
C LEU A 66 3.36 0.05 -26.80
N VAL A 67 2.58 0.88 -27.49
CA VAL A 67 1.18 1.14 -27.11
C VAL A 67 0.35 -0.13 -27.20
N GLU A 68 0.51 -0.90 -28.28
CA GLU A 68 -0.16 -2.19 -28.43
C GLU A 68 0.26 -3.18 -27.33
N GLN A 69 1.53 -3.18 -26.93
CA GLN A 69 2.00 -3.97 -25.79
C GLN A 69 1.31 -3.56 -24.49
N MET A 70 1.22 -2.26 -24.22
CA MET A 70 0.54 -1.73 -23.03
C MET A 70 -0.95 -2.13 -23.00
N VAL A 71 -1.62 -2.11 -24.16
CA VAL A 71 -3.01 -2.61 -24.28
C VAL A 71 -3.10 -4.09 -23.93
N ARG A 72 -2.19 -4.93 -24.46
CA ARG A 72 -2.17 -6.37 -24.14
C ARG A 72 -1.91 -6.63 -22.66
N GLU A 73 -0.99 -5.89 -22.04
CA GLU A 73 -0.70 -5.99 -20.62
C GLU A 73 -1.93 -5.65 -19.78
N GLU A 74 -2.65 -4.58 -20.13
CA GLU A 74 -3.89 -4.19 -19.46
C GLU A 74 -5.00 -5.24 -19.62
N ILE A 75 -5.13 -5.85 -20.80
CA ILE A 75 -6.06 -6.98 -21.03
C ILE A 75 -5.72 -8.14 -20.09
N LEU A 76 -4.45 -8.53 -20.03
CA LEU A 76 -4.00 -9.65 -19.19
C LEU A 76 -4.20 -9.36 -17.71
N PHE A 77 -3.90 -8.14 -17.26
CA PHE A 77 -4.14 -7.70 -15.88
C PHE A 77 -5.62 -7.83 -15.51
N ARG A 78 -6.53 -7.36 -16.37
CA ARG A 78 -7.97 -7.44 -16.13
C ARG A 78 -8.48 -8.87 -16.07
N GLU A 79 -8.00 -9.74 -16.95
CA GLU A 79 -8.36 -11.16 -16.89
C GLU A 79 -7.77 -11.83 -15.64
N ALA A 80 -6.56 -11.48 -15.20
CA ALA A 80 -5.97 -11.97 -13.95
C ALA A 80 -6.82 -11.59 -12.72
N VAL A 81 -7.31 -10.35 -12.66
CA VAL A 81 -8.23 -9.90 -11.61
C VAL A 81 -9.57 -10.64 -11.69
N LYS A 82 -10.10 -10.86 -12.90
CA LYS A 82 -11.38 -11.55 -13.10
C LYS A 82 -11.34 -13.01 -12.65
N VAL A 83 -10.21 -13.70 -12.82
CA VAL A 83 -10.03 -15.07 -12.31
C VAL A 83 -9.63 -15.12 -10.84
N GLY A 84 -9.41 -13.95 -10.19
CA GLY A 84 -9.05 -13.85 -8.79
C GLY A 84 -7.65 -14.39 -8.48
N LEU A 85 -6.67 -14.14 -9.36
CA LEU A 85 -5.33 -14.72 -9.24
C LEU A 85 -4.66 -14.37 -7.90
N GLU A 86 -4.97 -13.20 -7.34
CA GLU A 86 -4.50 -12.75 -6.02
C GLU A 86 -4.98 -13.62 -4.84
N GLN A 87 -6.07 -14.36 -5.03
CA GLN A 87 -6.65 -15.26 -4.02
C GLN A 87 -6.17 -16.70 -4.22
N THR A 88 -5.95 -17.11 -5.47
CA THR A 88 -5.62 -18.49 -5.81
C THR A 88 -4.12 -18.77 -5.89
N ASP A 89 -3.29 -17.77 -6.20
CA ASP A 89 -1.84 -17.93 -6.38
C ASP A 89 -1.04 -17.42 -5.16
N PRO A 90 -0.31 -18.30 -4.43
CA PRO A 90 0.48 -17.90 -3.27
C PRO A 90 1.69 -17.02 -3.60
N ILE A 91 2.20 -17.04 -4.83
CA ILE A 91 3.30 -16.17 -5.29
C ILE A 91 2.75 -14.74 -5.44
N ILE A 92 1.62 -14.57 -6.13
CA ILE A 92 0.97 -13.26 -6.28
C ILE A 92 0.60 -12.67 -4.92
N ARG A 93 0.01 -13.48 -4.03
CA ARG A 93 -0.31 -13.04 -2.65
C ARG A 93 0.92 -12.53 -1.92
N ARG A 94 2.06 -13.22 -2.03
CA ARG A 94 3.33 -12.81 -1.41
C ARG A 94 3.84 -11.50 -2.00
N GLN A 95 3.76 -11.34 -3.32
CA GLN A 95 4.17 -10.12 -4.01
C GLN A 95 3.33 -8.92 -3.58
N LEU A 96 2.00 -9.09 -3.42
CA LEU A 96 1.11 -8.04 -2.92
C LEU A 96 1.46 -7.62 -1.49
N ILE A 97 1.72 -8.60 -0.61
CA ILE A 97 2.17 -8.32 0.76
C ILE A 97 3.49 -7.54 0.76
N ALA A 98 4.46 -7.94 -0.06
CA ALA A 98 5.74 -7.25 -0.17
C ALA A 98 5.58 -5.82 -0.71
N SER A 99 4.74 -5.65 -1.73
CA SER A 99 4.46 -4.33 -2.33
C SER A 99 3.78 -3.40 -1.33
N MET A 100 2.79 -3.89 -0.59
CA MET A 100 2.12 -3.12 0.47
C MET A 100 3.11 -2.73 1.58
N LYS A 101 3.99 -3.65 2.01
CA LYS A 101 5.04 -3.33 2.99
C LYS A 101 5.99 -2.24 2.48
N SER A 102 6.40 -2.31 1.21
CA SER A 102 7.27 -1.29 0.60
C SER A 102 6.60 0.09 0.61
N LEU A 103 5.35 0.16 0.16
CA LEU A 103 4.56 1.39 0.13
C LEU A 103 4.45 2.02 1.53
N LEU A 104 4.17 1.21 2.56
CA LEU A 104 4.13 1.71 3.95
C LEU A 104 5.50 2.22 4.43
N LEU A 105 6.59 1.55 4.07
CA LEU A 105 7.95 1.97 4.44
C LEU A 105 8.37 3.28 3.77
N GLU A 106 7.88 3.56 2.56
CA GLU A 106 8.09 4.85 1.87
C GLU A 106 7.38 6.00 2.59
N PHE A 107 6.17 5.77 3.11
CA PHE A 107 5.45 6.78 3.90
C PHE A 107 6.03 6.98 5.30
N ALA A 108 6.56 5.92 5.92
CA ALA A 108 7.09 5.97 7.28
C ALA A 108 8.41 6.78 7.43
N GLY A 109 9.15 7.02 6.35
CA GLY A 109 10.54 7.47 6.42
C GLY A 109 10.81 8.87 5.89
N GLN A 110 10.35 9.93 6.56
CA GLN A 110 10.52 11.31 6.04
C GLN A 110 11.27 12.29 6.95
N SER A 111 11.87 11.87 8.07
CA SER A 111 12.60 12.80 8.94
C SER A 111 14.01 12.32 9.24
N GLU A 112 14.97 13.21 8.95
CA GLU A 112 16.37 13.06 9.29
C GLU A 112 16.53 13.13 10.82
N PRO A 113 17.20 12.16 11.48
CA PRO A 113 17.37 12.22 12.92
C PRO A 113 18.28 13.38 13.31
N SER A 114 17.89 14.10 14.35
CA SER A 114 18.73 15.05 15.05
C SER A 114 19.86 14.34 15.81
N ASP A 115 20.94 15.07 16.10
CA ASP A 115 22.05 14.51 16.89
C ASP A 115 21.60 14.10 18.30
N GLU A 116 20.57 14.75 18.84
CA GLU A 116 19.99 14.39 20.13
C GLU A 116 19.28 13.04 20.08
N GLU A 117 18.51 12.77 19.01
CA GLU A 117 17.84 11.49 18.82
C GLU A 117 18.84 10.34 18.63
N LEU A 118 19.97 10.60 17.97
CA LEU A 118 21.05 9.62 17.84
C LEU A 118 21.74 9.34 19.18
N ARG A 119 21.92 10.34 20.04
CA ARG A 119 22.47 10.15 21.40
C ARG A 119 21.53 9.35 22.28
N VAL A 120 20.24 9.70 22.29
CA VAL A 120 19.20 8.95 23.01
C VAL A 120 19.16 7.50 22.51
N PHE A 121 19.29 7.29 21.20
CA PHE A 121 19.34 5.96 20.62
C PHE A 121 20.58 5.18 21.08
N LEU A 122 21.76 5.80 21.17
CA LEU A 122 23.00 5.17 21.64
C LEU A 122 22.94 4.76 23.13
N GLU A 123 22.23 5.53 23.95
CA GLU A 123 22.04 5.26 25.38
C GLU A 123 21.04 4.14 25.65
N ARG A 124 20.12 3.87 24.71
CA ARG A 124 19.08 2.84 24.83
C ARG A 124 19.68 1.43 24.99
N PRO A 125 19.26 0.65 26.01
CA PRO A 125 19.64 -0.76 26.13
C PRO A 125 19.12 -1.59 24.93
N GLY A 126 19.94 -2.51 24.41
CA GLY A 126 19.51 -3.44 23.36
C GLY A 126 19.60 -2.92 21.92
N ASN A 127 20.16 -1.72 21.71
CA ASN A 127 20.41 -1.14 20.38
C ASN A 127 21.57 -1.78 19.60
N GLY A 128 22.25 -2.79 20.16
CA GLY A 128 23.40 -3.48 19.54
C GLY A 128 24.75 -2.76 19.71
N TYR A 129 24.78 -1.56 20.30
CA TYR A 129 26.01 -0.81 20.57
C TYR A 129 26.51 -1.09 21.99
N SER A 130 27.72 -1.66 22.10
CA SER A 130 28.37 -1.98 23.37
C SER A 130 29.10 -0.77 23.96
N GLY A 131 29.46 -0.84 25.26
CA GLY A 131 30.15 0.26 25.97
C GLY A 131 31.45 0.71 25.30
N ALA A 132 32.17 -0.20 24.62
CA ALA A 132 33.41 0.11 23.91
C ALA A 132 33.21 1.01 22.68
N LEU A 133 32.05 0.95 22.01
CA LEU A 133 31.71 1.81 20.87
C LEU A 133 31.33 3.24 21.31
N ARG A 134 31.01 3.45 22.58
CA ARG A 134 30.71 4.79 23.13
C ARG A 134 31.96 5.62 23.38
N GLU A 135 33.14 4.98 23.35
CA GLU A 135 34.45 5.64 23.43
C GLU A 135 35.00 6.00 22.04
N GLU A 136 34.36 5.57 20.95
CA GLU A 136 34.74 5.96 19.58
C GLU A 136 34.37 7.42 19.28
N ASP A 137 35.12 8.01 18.35
CA ASP A 137 34.88 9.37 17.87
C ASP A 137 33.50 9.52 17.22
N TRP A 138 32.74 10.52 17.65
CA TRP A 138 31.35 10.77 17.23
C TRP A 138 31.23 10.90 15.70
N ASP A 139 32.20 11.54 15.06
CA ASP A 139 32.19 11.75 13.60
C ASP A 139 32.29 10.43 12.82
N ARG A 140 32.87 9.39 13.41
CA ARG A 140 32.97 8.05 12.81
C ARG A 140 31.74 7.20 13.08
N LEU A 141 31.13 7.37 14.25
CA LEU A 141 29.98 6.58 14.68
C LEU A 141 28.67 7.09 14.06
N ARG A 142 28.53 8.42 13.90
CA ARG A 142 27.29 9.09 13.47
C ARG A 142 26.67 8.53 12.19
N PRO A 143 27.40 8.22 11.10
CA PRO A 143 26.79 7.67 9.89
C PRO A 143 26.16 6.29 10.09
N ARG A 144 26.79 5.41 10.88
CA ARG A 144 26.25 4.08 11.20
C ARG A 144 25.04 4.17 12.13
N LEU A 145 25.16 4.99 13.18
CA LEU A 145 24.07 5.29 14.10
C LEU A 145 22.84 5.81 13.36
N ARG A 146 23.04 6.74 12.41
CA ARG A 146 22.00 7.28 11.55
C ARG A 146 21.31 6.18 10.74
N GLU A 147 22.08 5.31 10.09
CA GLU A 147 21.52 4.23 9.28
C GLU A 147 20.68 3.25 10.11
N ASP A 148 21.21 2.81 11.26
CA ASP A 148 20.51 1.90 12.15
C ASP A 148 19.28 2.55 12.80
N TRP A 149 19.37 3.81 13.20
CA TRP A 149 18.24 4.58 13.70
C TRP A 149 17.13 4.68 12.64
N LEU A 150 17.49 5.02 11.40
CA LEU A 150 16.53 5.13 10.30
C LEU A 150 15.87 3.78 10.01
N ARG A 151 16.63 2.69 10.06
CA ARG A 151 16.12 1.33 9.87
C ARG A 151 15.12 0.95 10.96
N GLU A 152 15.48 1.16 12.22
CA GLU A 152 14.61 0.84 13.35
C GLU A 152 13.37 1.74 13.41
N SER A 153 13.55 3.04 13.14
CA SER A 153 12.45 4.03 13.08
C SER A 153 11.41 3.63 12.03
N LYS A 154 11.86 3.24 10.82
CA LYS A 154 10.98 2.73 9.77
C LYS A 154 10.25 1.45 10.17
N GLN A 155 10.94 0.52 10.86
CA GLN A 155 10.32 -0.71 11.35
C GLN A 155 9.27 -0.45 12.42
N ARG A 156 9.57 0.42 13.40
CA ARG A 156 8.61 0.82 14.45
C ARG A 156 7.37 1.47 13.85
N ALA A 157 7.55 2.40 12.92
CA ALA A 157 6.44 3.04 12.22
C ALA A 157 5.58 2.02 11.44
N LEU A 158 6.21 1.05 10.76
CA LEU A 158 5.48 -0.03 10.09
C LEU A 158 4.66 -0.86 11.09
N GLU A 159 5.24 -1.23 12.23
CA GLU A 159 4.54 -1.99 13.28
C GLU A 159 3.36 -1.22 13.85
N GLU A 160 3.52 0.07 14.13
CA GLU A 160 2.44 0.95 14.58
C GLU A 160 1.29 1.00 13.57
N ILE A 161 1.61 1.14 12.28
CA ILE A 161 0.61 1.10 11.21
C ILE A 161 -0.10 -0.26 11.19
N LEU A 162 0.63 -1.38 11.28
CA LEU A 162 0.02 -2.71 11.28
C LEU A 162 -0.85 -2.95 12.51
N ILE A 163 -0.45 -2.43 13.68
CA ILE A 163 -1.27 -2.45 14.90
C ILE A 163 -2.56 -1.65 14.68
N SER A 164 -2.47 -0.48 14.03
CA SER A 164 -3.64 0.33 13.70
C SER A 164 -4.61 -0.43 12.79
N TYR A 165 -4.10 -1.04 11.72
CA TYR A 165 -4.90 -1.83 10.79
C TYR A 165 -5.53 -3.05 11.47
N ARG A 166 -4.82 -3.72 12.38
CA ARG A 166 -5.36 -4.88 13.09
C ARG A 166 -6.68 -4.58 13.80
N ARG A 167 -6.92 -3.34 14.24
CA ARG A 167 -8.19 -2.93 14.87
C ARG A 167 -9.39 -3.00 13.92
N ASP A 168 -9.15 -2.91 12.61
CA ASP A 168 -10.18 -2.91 11.58
C ASP A 168 -10.56 -4.33 11.11
N TYR A 169 -9.83 -5.36 11.56
CA TYR A 169 -10.04 -6.75 11.16
C TYR A 169 -10.49 -7.62 12.33
N ASP A 170 -11.57 -8.39 12.11
CA ASP A 170 -11.96 -9.46 13.03
C ASP A 170 -11.09 -10.70 12.77
N VAL A 171 -10.29 -11.09 13.77
CA VAL A 171 -9.33 -12.19 13.65
C VAL A 171 -9.89 -13.42 14.37
N ILE A 172 -10.52 -14.31 13.60
CA ILE A 172 -11.01 -15.60 14.11
C ILE A 172 -9.87 -16.61 14.08
N LEU A 173 -9.49 -17.11 15.25
CA LEU A 173 -8.43 -18.11 15.40
C LEU A 173 -9.03 -19.45 15.84
N PRO A 174 -8.40 -20.57 15.45
CA PRO A 174 -8.78 -21.86 16.01
C PRO A 174 -8.52 -21.86 17.52
N ALA A 175 -9.39 -22.56 18.27
CA ALA A 175 -9.33 -22.60 19.74
C ALA A 175 -7.97 -23.06 20.30
N SER A 176 -7.22 -23.86 19.54
CA SER A 176 -5.85 -24.29 19.88
C SER A 176 -4.82 -23.17 19.92
N LEU A 177 -5.09 -22.05 19.25
CA LEU A 177 -4.19 -20.89 19.16
C LEU A 177 -4.65 -19.70 20.00
N ALA A 178 -5.85 -19.75 20.60
CA ALA A 178 -6.36 -18.72 21.52
C ALA A 178 -5.41 -18.39 22.69
N PRO A 179 -4.81 -19.37 23.41
CA PRO A 179 -3.95 -19.06 24.56
C PRO A 179 -2.59 -18.44 24.18
N LEU A 180 -2.18 -18.46 22.90
CA LEU A 180 -0.89 -17.91 22.46
C LEU A 180 -0.91 -16.39 22.26
N LEU A 181 -2.10 -15.76 22.21
CA LEU A 181 -2.23 -14.32 21.98
C LEU A 181 -2.71 -13.52 23.19
N GLU A 182 -3.14 -14.18 24.28
CA GLU A 182 -3.47 -13.51 25.54
C GLU A 182 -2.23 -13.07 26.33
N VAL A 183 -1.01 -13.41 25.87
CA VAL A 183 0.24 -13.23 26.62
C VAL A 183 1.02 -11.97 26.22
N THR A 184 0.50 -11.11 25.33
CA THR A 184 1.21 -9.88 24.95
C THR A 184 0.53 -8.64 25.55
N PRO A 185 1.06 -8.05 26.64
CA PRO A 185 0.70 -6.69 27.07
C PRO A 185 1.23 -5.62 26.10
#